data_AF-A0A7S1WX44-F1
#
_entry.id   AF-A0A7S1WX44-F1
#
_cell.length_a   1.000
_cell.length_b   1.000
_cell.length_c   1.000
_cell.angle_alpha   90.00
_cell.angle_beta   90.00
_cell.angle_gamma   90.00
#
_symmetry.space_group_name_H-M   'P 1'
#
loop_
_entity.id
_entity.type
_entity.pdbx_description
1 polymer ?
#
loop_
_entity_poly.entity_id
_entity_poly.type
_entity_poly.pdbx_seq_one_letter_code
_entity_poly.pdbx_strand_id
1 'polypeptide(L)'
;RPVPSWEAYFSAAAELLYYSPQIKADFAPFLARCVRSPGALRRFFEALYFKTVPEAIAVLNAEDLPTFSRIRSPAFRPPGGGALQRRRAEIHNVPVRAAPLDCYLKARGFDPPRTWVSGLAQRLRAAGAGEIVDAAIVWFRDNVEYLLSDPKGADEEGDYFVAWLRACHRQVYDDIDRSDPSELRRMKWAPSDSHPKSKKHRHNLESIQIPDVEEAFKDLGRFDPAQRVSAGRERVLSKILIDCFQLRMVDLAAVLRVAEAVLAAPQGSRVAVVFYAGGDHAKSMVDFWRARGFGHGGLPQKGYVGKEDWDDDEPRALSLPAYLHDLAKLFPL
;
A
#
# COMPACT_ATOMS: atom_id res chain seq x y z
N ARG A 1 -23.28 10.32 6.47
CA ARG A 1 -22.63 9.00 6.21
C ARG A 1 -21.25 9.26 5.60
N PRO A 2 -20.17 8.63 6.10
CA PRO A 2 -18.88 8.67 5.41
C PRO A 2 -19.08 8.14 3.99
N VAL A 3 -18.59 8.89 3.01
CA VAL A 3 -18.57 8.42 1.62
C VAL A 3 -17.42 7.43 1.54
N PRO A 4 -17.58 6.28 0.86
CA PRO A 4 -16.45 5.37 0.67
C PRO A 4 -15.29 6.14 0.03
N SER A 5 -14.09 6.05 0.61
CA SER A 5 -12.88 6.65 0.03
C SER A 5 -11.91 5.55 -0.46
N TRP A 6 -11.00 5.90 -1.35
CA TRP A 6 -10.01 5.00 -1.94
C TRP A 6 -9.10 4.51 -0.82
N GLU A 7 -8.71 5.44 0.03
CA GLU A 7 -7.94 5.22 1.23
C GLU A 7 -8.70 4.33 2.23
N ALA A 8 -10.03 4.47 2.36
CA ALA A 8 -10.84 3.60 3.22
C ALA A 8 -10.99 2.18 2.63
N TYR A 9 -11.11 2.05 1.31
CA TYR A 9 -11.14 0.76 0.64
C TYR A 9 -9.82 0.01 0.83
N PHE A 10 -8.68 0.68 0.62
CA PHE A 10 -7.37 0.05 0.76
C PHE A 10 -6.88 -0.09 2.20
N SER A 11 -7.17 0.84 3.12
CA SER A 11 -6.80 0.69 4.54
C SER A 11 -7.53 -0.47 5.22
N ALA A 12 -8.80 -0.71 4.88
CA ALA A 12 -9.54 -1.88 5.36
C ALA A 12 -9.20 -3.17 4.57
N ALA A 13 -8.79 -3.04 3.30
CA ALA A 13 -8.50 -4.19 2.44
C ALA A 13 -7.03 -4.63 2.42
N ALA A 14 -6.07 -3.81 2.83
CA ALA A 14 -4.65 -4.17 2.78
C ALA A 14 -4.38 -5.49 3.52
N GLU A 15 -4.95 -5.66 4.72
CA GLU A 15 -4.90 -6.92 5.48
C GLU A 15 -5.79 -8.02 4.89
N LEU A 16 -7.02 -7.70 4.46
CA LEU A 16 -7.95 -8.67 3.89
C LEU A 16 -7.39 -9.34 2.62
N LEU A 17 -6.52 -8.66 1.87
CA LEU A 17 -6.03 -9.15 0.59
C LEU A 17 -4.89 -10.16 0.68
N TYR A 18 -4.12 -10.16 1.77
CA TYR A 18 -3.06 -11.14 2.03
C TYR A 18 -3.55 -12.35 2.83
N TYR A 19 -4.51 -12.12 3.72
CA TYR A 19 -4.83 -13.03 4.82
C TYR A 19 -6.29 -13.48 4.87
N SER A 20 -7.24 -12.87 4.14
CA SER A 20 -8.61 -13.41 4.05
C SER A 20 -8.69 -14.53 3.00
N PRO A 21 -8.99 -15.78 3.39
CA PRO A 21 -9.13 -16.86 2.42
C PRO A 21 -10.27 -16.64 1.42
N GLN A 22 -11.26 -15.78 1.77
CA GLN A 22 -12.53 -15.66 1.06
C GLN A 22 -12.60 -14.52 0.03
N ILE A 23 -11.74 -13.49 0.12
CA ILE A 23 -11.71 -12.35 -0.81
C ILE A 23 -10.27 -12.13 -1.28
N LYS A 24 -10.03 -12.28 -2.59
CA LYS A 24 -8.74 -11.97 -3.21
C LYS A 24 -8.96 -10.86 -4.23
N ALA A 25 -8.36 -9.69 -4.04
CA ALA A 25 -8.29 -8.71 -5.11
C ALA A 25 -7.43 -9.28 -6.23
N ASP A 26 -7.94 -9.11 -7.43
CA ASP A 26 -7.27 -9.50 -8.65
C ASP A 26 -7.18 -8.24 -9.50
N PHE A 27 -6.06 -7.53 -9.39
CA PHE A 27 -5.85 -6.31 -10.16
C PHE A 27 -5.32 -6.61 -11.57
N ALA A 28 -5.04 -7.87 -11.91
CA ALA A 28 -4.49 -8.23 -13.21
C ALA A 28 -5.36 -7.75 -14.38
N PRO A 29 -6.71 -7.89 -14.36
CA PRO A 29 -7.56 -7.38 -15.43
C PRO A 29 -7.48 -5.86 -15.57
N PHE A 30 -7.50 -5.15 -14.45
CA PHE A 30 -7.39 -3.68 -14.43
C PHE A 30 -6.03 -3.22 -14.98
N LEU A 31 -4.93 -3.84 -14.54
CA LEU A 31 -3.59 -3.50 -15.02
C LEU A 31 -3.41 -3.84 -16.50
N ALA A 32 -3.89 -5.01 -16.95
CA ALA A 32 -3.75 -5.45 -18.33
C ALA A 32 -4.60 -4.63 -19.31
N ARG A 33 -5.81 -4.22 -18.91
CA ARG A 33 -6.79 -3.58 -19.81
C ARG A 33 -6.91 -2.08 -19.68
N CYS A 34 -6.88 -1.56 -18.45
CA CYS A 34 -7.06 -0.13 -18.21
C CYS A 34 -5.71 0.62 -18.17
N VAL A 35 -4.71 0.06 -17.48
CA VAL A 35 -3.42 0.74 -17.27
C VAL A 35 -2.44 0.47 -18.42
N ARG A 36 -2.29 -0.80 -18.82
CA ARG A 36 -1.52 -1.30 -19.99
C ARG A 36 0.00 -1.10 -19.96
N SER A 37 0.54 -0.18 -19.15
CA SER A 37 1.99 0.08 -19.10
C SER A 37 2.48 0.58 -17.74
N PRO A 38 3.76 0.38 -17.41
CA PRO A 38 4.40 0.95 -16.22
C PRO A 38 4.29 2.47 -16.16
N GLY A 39 4.51 3.15 -17.30
CA GLY A 39 4.40 4.61 -17.36
C GLY A 39 2.98 5.13 -17.08
N ALA A 40 1.94 4.43 -17.56
CA ALA A 40 0.56 4.77 -17.23
C ALA A 40 0.23 4.50 -15.77
N LEU A 41 0.78 3.44 -15.16
CA LEU A 41 0.59 3.13 -13.74
C LEU A 41 1.10 4.28 -12.86
N ARG A 42 2.34 4.74 -13.12
CA ARG A 42 2.95 5.87 -12.42
C ARG A 42 2.13 7.15 -12.56
N ARG A 43 1.77 7.52 -13.79
CA ARG A 43 0.97 8.72 -14.07
C ARG A 43 -0.42 8.65 -13.42
N PHE A 44 -1.04 7.48 -13.41
CA PHE A 44 -2.34 7.27 -12.80
C PHE A 44 -2.29 7.56 -11.30
N PHE A 45 -1.38 6.92 -10.56
CA PHE A 45 -1.28 7.11 -9.11
C PHE A 45 -0.79 8.51 -8.73
N GLU A 46 0.13 9.09 -9.50
CA GLU A 46 0.56 10.46 -9.26
C GLU A 46 -0.59 11.46 -9.43
N ALA A 47 -1.36 11.32 -10.52
CA ALA A 47 -2.55 12.14 -10.70
C ALA A 47 -3.59 11.88 -9.60
N LEU A 48 -3.73 10.63 -9.16
CA LEU A 48 -4.66 10.25 -8.11
C LEU A 48 -4.31 10.91 -6.76
N TYR A 49 -3.02 11.00 -6.42
CA TYR A 49 -2.57 11.51 -5.12
C TYR A 49 -2.22 12.99 -5.10
N PHE A 50 -2.01 13.63 -6.25
CA PHE A 50 -1.59 15.04 -6.31
C PHE A 50 -2.43 15.92 -7.26
N LYS A 51 -3.29 15.33 -8.08
CA LYS A 51 -4.16 16.04 -9.03
C LYS A 51 -5.62 15.66 -8.80
N THR A 52 -6.48 15.82 -9.80
CA THR A 52 -7.91 15.54 -9.65
C THR A 52 -8.26 14.12 -10.06
N VAL A 53 -9.39 13.60 -9.55
CA VAL A 53 -9.93 12.29 -9.95
C VAL A 53 -10.14 12.19 -11.47
N PRO A 54 -10.73 13.21 -12.15
CA PRO A 54 -10.86 13.18 -13.61
C PRO A 54 -9.51 13.09 -14.33
N GLU A 55 -8.49 13.83 -13.87
CA GLU A 55 -7.15 13.76 -14.44
C GLU A 55 -6.52 12.38 -14.27
N ALA A 56 -6.71 11.72 -13.12
CA ALA A 56 -6.24 10.36 -12.91
C ALA A 56 -6.95 9.36 -13.85
N ILE A 57 -8.29 9.44 -13.94
CA ILE A 57 -9.08 8.58 -14.82
C ILE A 57 -8.71 8.77 -16.29
N ALA A 58 -8.39 10.00 -16.71
CA ALA A 58 -8.00 10.31 -18.08
C ALA A 58 -6.70 9.61 -18.53
N VAL A 59 -5.88 9.12 -17.61
CA VAL A 59 -4.69 8.31 -17.92
C VAL A 59 -5.05 6.90 -18.38
N LEU A 60 -6.21 6.40 -17.98
CA LEU A 60 -6.63 5.02 -18.20
C LEU A 60 -7.32 4.85 -19.56
N ASN A 61 -7.27 3.64 -20.12
CA ASN A 61 -8.07 3.32 -21.28
C ASN A 61 -9.57 3.35 -20.93
N ALA A 62 -10.31 4.24 -21.59
CA ALA A 62 -11.72 4.49 -21.34
C ALA A 62 -12.67 3.36 -21.81
N GLU A 63 -12.29 2.57 -22.81
CA GLU A 63 -13.13 1.50 -23.38
C GLU A 63 -13.34 0.37 -22.36
N ASP A 64 -12.26 0.00 -21.67
CA ASP A 64 -12.26 -1.12 -20.72
C ASP A 64 -12.65 -0.68 -19.29
N LEU A 65 -12.60 0.62 -19.01
CA LEU A 65 -12.79 1.18 -17.67
C LEU A 65 -14.12 0.78 -17.01
N PRO A 66 -15.30 0.88 -17.66
CA PRO A 66 -16.58 0.53 -17.01
C PRO A 66 -16.65 -0.91 -16.50
N THR A 67 -15.87 -1.81 -17.10
CA THR A 67 -15.83 -3.23 -16.77
C THR A 67 -14.89 -3.51 -15.61
N PHE A 68 -13.71 -2.89 -15.61
CA PHE A 68 -12.63 -3.19 -14.65
C PHE A 68 -12.38 -2.08 -13.61
N SER A 69 -13.26 -1.09 -13.51
CA SER A 69 -13.17 -0.02 -12.50
C SER A 69 -14.34 0.04 -11.52
N ARG A 70 -15.28 -0.91 -11.63
CA ARG A 70 -16.52 -0.93 -10.86
C ARG A 70 -16.64 -2.23 -10.08
N ILE A 71 -16.62 -2.12 -8.74
CA ILE A 71 -16.97 -3.24 -7.86
C ILE A 71 -18.48 -3.41 -7.91
N ARG A 72 -18.94 -4.58 -8.34
CA ARG A 72 -20.36 -4.93 -8.31
C ARG A 72 -20.71 -5.50 -6.95
N SER A 73 -21.85 -5.08 -6.40
CA SER A 73 -22.40 -5.70 -5.19
C SER A 73 -22.67 -7.19 -5.44
N PRO A 74 -22.30 -8.07 -4.50
CA PRO A 74 -22.58 -9.50 -4.59
C PRO A 74 -24.06 -9.84 -4.50
N ALA A 75 -24.82 -8.88 -4.01
CA ALA A 75 -26.26 -8.89 -4.02
C ALA A 75 -26.80 -7.93 -5.08
N PHE A 76 -27.87 -8.31 -5.75
CA PHE A 76 -28.53 -7.51 -6.78
C PHE A 76 -30.04 -7.56 -6.62
N ARG A 77 -30.71 -6.49 -7.03
CA ARG A 77 -32.15 -6.51 -7.20
C ARG A 77 -32.45 -6.92 -8.64
N PRO A 78 -33.21 -8.00 -8.88
CA PRO A 78 -33.55 -8.40 -10.24
C PRO A 78 -34.40 -7.32 -10.94
N PRO A 79 -34.31 -7.23 -12.28
CA PRO A 79 -35.22 -6.38 -13.05
C PRO A 79 -36.67 -6.73 -12.71
N GLY A 80 -37.51 -5.72 -12.45
CA GLY A 80 -38.90 -5.92 -12.02
C GLY A 80 -39.18 -5.79 -10.51
N GLY A 81 -38.18 -5.44 -9.69
CA GLY A 81 -38.43 -4.92 -8.33
C GLY A 81 -38.55 -5.96 -7.22
N GLY A 82 -37.91 -7.13 -7.35
CA GLY A 82 -37.94 -8.19 -6.34
C GLY A 82 -37.07 -7.99 -5.09
N ALA A 83 -37.07 -8.99 -4.22
CA ALA A 83 -36.13 -9.07 -3.10
C ALA A 83 -34.68 -9.08 -3.59
N LEU A 84 -33.76 -8.61 -2.75
CA LEU A 84 -32.33 -8.65 -3.02
C LEU A 84 -31.88 -10.12 -3.16
N GLN A 85 -31.30 -10.49 -4.29
CA GLN A 85 -30.82 -11.84 -4.57
C GLN A 85 -29.28 -11.86 -4.61
N ARG A 86 -28.69 -13.00 -4.25
CA ARG A 86 -27.24 -13.21 -4.42
C ARG A 86 -26.94 -13.58 -5.87
N ARG A 87 -25.88 -13.01 -6.45
CA ARG A 87 -25.47 -13.33 -7.84
C ARG A 87 -24.94 -14.77 -7.90
N ARG A 88 -25.47 -15.58 -8.83
CA ARG A 88 -25.10 -17.01 -8.97
C ARG A 88 -23.63 -17.26 -9.33
N ALA A 89 -22.96 -16.32 -9.98
CA ALA A 89 -21.52 -16.40 -10.27
C ALA A 89 -20.62 -16.16 -9.04
N GLU A 90 -21.21 -15.85 -7.87
CA GLU A 90 -20.51 -15.33 -6.68
C GLU A 90 -20.80 -16.16 -5.42
N ILE A 91 -20.99 -17.47 -5.62
CA ILE A 91 -21.30 -18.45 -4.55
C ILE A 91 -20.02 -18.85 -3.76
N HIS A 92 -18.83 -18.69 -4.35
CA HIS A 92 -17.51 -18.96 -3.74
C HIS A 92 -16.65 -17.68 -3.67
N ASN A 93 -15.37 -17.79 -3.26
CA ASN A 93 -14.39 -16.70 -3.20
C ASN A 93 -14.57 -15.71 -4.35
N VAL A 94 -14.87 -14.44 -4.03
CA VAL A 94 -15.20 -13.43 -5.04
C VAL A 94 -13.90 -12.70 -5.43
N PRO A 95 -13.32 -12.95 -6.62
CA PRO A 95 -12.20 -12.15 -7.08
C PRO A 95 -12.69 -10.75 -7.39
N VAL A 96 -12.18 -9.75 -6.68
CA VAL A 96 -12.46 -8.36 -7.01
C VAL A 96 -11.56 -7.98 -8.17
N ARG A 97 -12.09 -8.14 -9.39
CA ARG A 97 -11.39 -7.89 -10.67
C ARG A 97 -11.27 -6.42 -11.05
N ALA A 98 -11.76 -5.52 -10.18
CA ALA A 98 -11.91 -4.11 -10.47
C ALA A 98 -11.22 -3.25 -9.41
N ALA A 99 -10.56 -2.19 -9.86
CA ALA A 99 -10.11 -1.11 -8.98
C ALA A 99 -11.31 -0.18 -8.72
N PRO A 100 -11.73 0.09 -7.48
CA PRO A 100 -12.92 0.90 -7.21
C PRO A 100 -12.69 2.39 -7.50
N LEU A 101 -12.78 2.80 -8.77
CA LEU A 101 -12.49 4.18 -9.18
C LEU A 101 -13.71 5.11 -9.20
N ASP A 102 -14.93 4.56 -9.25
CA ASP A 102 -16.12 5.36 -9.57
C ASP A 102 -16.68 6.11 -8.34
N CYS A 103 -17.16 5.36 -7.34
CA CYS A 103 -17.79 5.94 -6.14
C CYS A 103 -16.86 6.07 -4.93
N TYR A 104 -15.60 5.64 -5.04
CA TYR A 104 -14.66 5.58 -3.92
C TYR A 104 -13.55 6.63 -3.98
N LEU A 105 -13.40 7.46 -5.03
CA LEU A 105 -12.23 8.35 -5.10
C LEU A 105 -12.44 9.75 -4.47
N LYS A 106 -13.58 10.03 -3.83
CA LYS A 106 -14.01 11.41 -3.58
C LYS A 106 -13.92 11.80 -2.10
N ALA A 107 -13.04 12.76 -1.81
CA ALA A 107 -13.12 13.58 -0.60
C ALA A 107 -14.23 14.64 -0.74
N ARG A 108 -14.84 15.02 0.39
CA ARG A 108 -15.86 16.08 0.40
C ARG A 108 -15.23 17.46 0.17
N GLY A 109 -15.97 18.37 -0.46
CA GLY A 109 -15.62 19.79 -0.53
C GLY A 109 -14.68 20.20 -1.67
N PHE A 110 -14.50 19.35 -2.68
CA PHE A 110 -13.67 19.66 -3.85
C PHE A 110 -14.47 19.62 -5.15
N ASP A 111 -14.32 20.65 -5.96
CA ASP A 111 -14.76 20.72 -7.35
C ASP A 111 -13.63 21.33 -8.20
N PRO A 112 -12.99 20.58 -9.12
CA PRO A 112 -13.24 19.16 -9.46
C PRO A 112 -12.90 18.17 -8.32
N PRO A 113 -13.46 16.95 -8.35
CA PRO A 113 -13.30 15.97 -7.26
C PRO A 113 -11.85 15.49 -7.11
N ARG A 114 -11.43 15.26 -5.85
CA ARG A 114 -10.08 14.81 -5.45
C ARG A 114 -10.16 13.65 -4.47
N THR A 115 -9.09 12.85 -4.40
CA THR A 115 -8.86 11.93 -3.26
C THR A 115 -8.56 12.74 -1.99
N TRP A 116 -8.55 12.07 -0.83
CA TRP A 116 -8.27 12.78 0.42
C TRP A 116 -6.82 13.27 0.47
N VAL A 117 -5.86 12.44 0.01
CA VAL A 117 -4.44 12.82 -0.07
C VAL A 117 -4.22 13.99 -1.04
N SER A 118 -4.85 13.96 -2.22
CA SER A 118 -4.76 15.08 -3.17
C SER A 118 -5.40 16.36 -2.65
N GLY A 119 -6.56 16.23 -2.00
CA GLY A 119 -7.22 17.37 -1.37
C GLY A 119 -6.36 18.00 -0.28
N LEU A 120 -5.68 17.18 0.52
CA LEU A 120 -4.74 17.62 1.53
C LEU A 120 -3.54 18.36 0.92
N ALA A 121 -2.91 17.78 -0.11
CA ALA A 121 -1.82 18.41 -0.85
C ALA A 121 -2.24 19.77 -1.44
N GLN A 122 -3.44 19.86 -2.03
CA GLN A 122 -3.98 21.10 -2.58
C GLN A 122 -4.18 22.17 -1.50
N ARG A 123 -4.71 21.82 -0.33
CA ARG A 123 -4.92 22.78 0.77
C ARG A 123 -3.59 23.31 1.29
N LEU A 124 -2.59 22.44 1.44
CA LEU A 124 -1.25 22.82 1.86
C LEU A 124 -0.60 23.80 0.88
N ARG A 125 -0.70 23.53 -0.43
CA ARG A 125 -0.22 24.48 -1.46
C ARG A 125 -0.93 25.82 -1.35
N ALA A 126 -2.26 25.83 -1.23
CA ALA A 126 -3.04 27.06 -1.09
C ALA A 126 -2.70 27.84 0.19
N ALA A 127 -2.28 27.15 1.25
CA ALA A 127 -1.81 27.73 2.51
C ALA A 127 -0.33 28.12 2.50
N GLY A 128 0.36 28.05 1.35
CA GLY A 128 1.76 28.48 1.21
C GLY A 128 2.81 27.40 1.52
N ALA A 129 2.43 26.18 1.87
CA ALA A 129 3.35 25.06 2.12
C ALA A 129 3.69 24.27 0.85
N GLY A 130 3.82 24.96 -0.29
CA GLY A 130 4.07 24.33 -1.60
C GLY A 130 5.35 23.49 -1.63
N GLU A 131 6.43 24.00 -1.04
CA GLU A 131 7.73 23.33 -1.00
C GLU A 131 7.69 21.98 -0.28
N ILE A 132 6.93 21.88 0.83
CA ILE A 132 6.75 20.61 1.56
C ILE A 132 6.00 19.61 0.68
N VAL A 133 4.98 20.06 -0.05
CA VAL A 133 4.22 19.20 -0.98
C VAL A 133 5.09 18.73 -2.13
N ASP A 134 5.90 19.60 -2.73
CA ASP A 134 6.84 19.23 -3.80
C ASP A 134 7.87 18.21 -3.30
N ALA A 135 8.42 18.43 -2.11
CA ALA A 135 9.34 17.50 -1.49
C ALA A 135 8.67 16.16 -1.16
N ALA A 136 7.39 16.15 -0.77
CA ALA A 136 6.60 14.94 -0.55
C ALA A 136 6.32 14.16 -1.84
N ILE A 137 6.10 14.85 -2.96
CA ILE A 137 5.95 14.21 -4.28
C ILE A 137 7.22 13.49 -4.68
N VAL A 138 8.38 14.16 -4.58
CA VAL A 138 9.68 13.56 -4.92
C VAL A 138 9.96 12.35 -4.04
N TRP A 139 9.83 12.53 -2.72
CA TRP A 139 10.02 11.44 -1.77
C TRP A 139 9.09 10.24 -2.05
N PHE A 140 7.80 10.48 -2.30
CA PHE A 140 6.85 9.41 -2.62
C PHE A 140 7.27 8.65 -3.89
N ARG A 141 7.63 9.37 -4.95
CA ARG A 141 8.09 8.76 -6.21
C ARG A 141 9.32 7.89 -5.99
N ASP A 142 10.34 8.41 -5.30
CA ASP A 142 11.59 7.68 -5.07
C ASP A 142 11.36 6.39 -4.28
N ASN A 143 10.51 6.44 -3.25
CA ASN A 143 10.17 5.26 -2.45
C ASN A 143 9.36 4.22 -3.23
N VAL A 144 8.44 4.67 -4.09
CA VAL A 144 7.67 3.77 -4.96
C VAL A 144 8.58 3.12 -6.00
N GLU A 145 9.47 3.88 -6.64
CA GLU A 145 10.40 3.32 -7.64
C GLU A 145 11.38 2.33 -7.03
N TYR A 146 11.85 2.58 -5.80
CA TYR A 146 12.65 1.62 -5.06
C TYR A 146 11.92 0.27 -4.93
N LEU A 147 10.66 0.29 -4.48
CA LEU A 147 9.83 -0.92 -4.37
C LEU A 147 9.52 -1.59 -5.72
N LEU A 148 9.32 -0.81 -6.79
CA LEU A 148 8.99 -1.35 -8.12
C LEU A 148 10.18 -1.94 -8.87
N SER A 149 11.40 -1.46 -8.57
CA SER A 149 12.63 -1.88 -9.25
C SER A 149 13.19 -3.21 -8.77
N ASP A 150 13.03 -3.51 -7.47
CA ASP A 150 13.38 -4.81 -6.90
C ASP A 150 12.36 -5.18 -5.80
N PRO A 151 11.17 -5.68 -6.15
CA PRO A 151 10.13 -5.96 -5.16
C PRO A 151 10.55 -6.99 -4.11
N LYS A 152 11.54 -7.85 -4.41
CA LYS A 152 12.07 -8.82 -3.43
C LYS A 152 13.09 -8.14 -2.49
N GLY A 153 13.98 -7.31 -3.03
CA GLY A 153 15.02 -6.63 -2.26
C GLY A 153 14.52 -5.45 -1.45
N ALA A 154 13.51 -4.74 -1.95
CA ALA A 154 13.02 -3.49 -1.39
C ALA A 154 11.93 -3.65 -0.31
N ASP A 155 11.28 -4.81 -0.24
CA ASP A 155 10.32 -5.16 0.82
C ASP A 155 11.09 -5.73 2.02
N GLU A 156 11.40 -4.91 3.02
CA GLU A 156 12.26 -5.30 4.15
C GLU A 156 11.64 -6.41 5.01
N GLU A 157 10.31 -6.38 5.17
CA GLU A 157 9.51 -7.38 5.90
C GLU A 157 9.47 -8.72 5.15
N GLY A 158 9.58 -8.74 3.82
CA GLY A 158 9.63 -9.97 3.02
C GLY A 158 8.28 -10.62 2.72
N ASP A 159 7.18 -9.93 3.04
CA ASP A 159 5.81 -10.33 2.73
C ASP A 159 5.59 -10.63 1.25
N TYR A 160 6.17 -9.82 0.36
CA TYR A 160 6.07 -10.00 -1.09
C TYR A 160 6.74 -11.30 -1.52
N PHE A 161 7.88 -11.64 -0.93
CA PHE A 161 8.60 -12.87 -1.27
C PHE A 161 7.86 -14.11 -0.77
N VAL A 162 7.33 -14.08 0.45
CA VAL A 162 6.49 -15.18 0.98
C VAL A 162 5.23 -15.35 0.13
N ALA A 163 4.55 -14.25 -0.22
CA ALA A 163 3.37 -14.30 -1.09
C ALA A 163 3.70 -14.83 -2.49
N TRP A 164 4.86 -14.46 -3.03
CA TRP A 164 5.38 -14.94 -4.32
C TRP A 164 5.65 -16.44 -4.31
N LEU A 165 6.38 -16.92 -3.30
CA LEU A 165 6.64 -18.35 -3.12
C LEU A 165 5.33 -19.13 -3.03
N ARG A 166 4.36 -18.63 -2.25
CA ARG A 166 3.04 -19.26 -2.09
C ARG A 166 2.29 -19.43 -3.41
N ALA A 167 2.39 -18.44 -4.30
CA ALA A 167 1.62 -18.37 -5.53
C ALA A 167 2.33 -19.01 -6.74
N CYS A 168 3.66 -18.91 -6.79
CA CYS A 168 4.47 -19.26 -7.97
C CYS A 168 5.42 -20.45 -7.73
N HIS A 169 5.82 -20.70 -6.49
CA HIS A 169 6.80 -21.73 -6.12
C HIS A 169 6.27 -22.59 -4.96
N ARG A 170 5.03 -23.09 -5.11
CA ARG A 170 4.28 -23.73 -4.01
C ARG A 170 5.03 -24.87 -3.33
N GLN A 171 5.75 -25.68 -4.10
CA GLN A 171 6.56 -26.78 -3.57
C GLN A 171 7.67 -26.31 -2.64
N VAL A 172 8.31 -25.17 -2.98
CA VAL A 172 9.33 -24.54 -2.13
C VAL A 172 8.67 -23.95 -0.89
N TYR A 173 7.57 -23.23 -1.07
CA TYR A 173 6.81 -22.62 0.03
C TYR A 173 6.34 -23.65 1.08
N ASP A 174 5.85 -24.81 0.66
CA ASP A 174 5.33 -25.84 1.56
C ASP A 174 6.43 -26.67 2.25
N ASP A 175 7.71 -26.53 1.85
CA ASP A 175 8.84 -27.37 2.31
C ASP A 175 9.95 -26.56 2.98
N ILE A 176 9.69 -25.33 3.40
CA ILE A 176 10.67 -24.49 4.12
C ILE A 176 10.01 -23.79 5.30
N ASP A 177 10.83 -23.47 6.30
CA ASP A 177 10.45 -22.56 7.37
C ASP A 177 10.18 -21.15 6.83
N ARG A 178 9.10 -20.54 7.34
CA ARG A 178 8.56 -19.24 6.94
C ARG A 178 8.18 -18.40 8.16
N SER A 179 8.67 -18.75 9.35
CA SER A 179 8.36 -18.02 10.59
C SER A 179 8.87 -16.58 10.56
N ASP A 180 9.99 -16.33 9.88
CA ASP A 180 10.57 -15.00 9.67
C ASP A 180 10.67 -14.70 8.16
N PRO A 181 9.68 -13.99 7.59
CA PRO A 181 9.68 -13.56 6.20
C PRO A 181 10.89 -12.69 5.81
N SER A 182 11.38 -11.85 6.72
CA SER A 182 12.50 -10.93 6.48
C SER A 182 13.83 -11.67 6.39
N GLU A 183 14.07 -12.64 7.27
CA GLU A 183 15.20 -13.56 7.16
C GLU A 183 15.12 -14.36 5.87
N LEU A 184 13.97 -15.01 5.61
CA LEU A 184 13.77 -15.87 4.45
C LEU A 184 14.10 -15.17 3.12
N ARG A 185 13.69 -13.91 2.98
CA ARG A 185 13.98 -13.06 1.83
C ARG A 185 15.47 -12.85 1.58
N ARG A 186 16.27 -12.74 2.65
CA ARG A 186 17.73 -12.52 2.61
C ARG A 186 18.52 -13.82 2.40
N MET A 187 17.91 -14.97 2.66
CA MET A 187 18.57 -16.26 2.48
C MET A 187 18.87 -16.54 1.01
N LYS A 188 20.08 -17.04 0.75
CA LYS A 188 20.44 -17.61 -0.56
C LYS A 188 19.87 -19.01 -0.75
N TRP A 189 19.87 -19.79 0.33
CA TRP A 189 19.45 -21.18 0.36
C TRP A 189 18.63 -21.46 1.60
N ALA A 190 17.46 -22.09 1.43
CA ALA A 190 16.67 -22.60 2.55
C ALA A 190 16.80 -24.14 2.65
N PRO A 191 16.98 -24.69 3.85
CA PRO A 191 16.89 -26.14 4.06
C PRO A 191 15.46 -26.64 3.80
N SER A 192 15.34 -27.85 3.27
CA SER A 192 14.07 -28.57 3.17
C SER A 192 13.61 -29.02 4.56
N ASP A 193 12.39 -28.71 4.95
CA ASP A 193 11.77 -29.19 6.19
C ASP A 193 11.54 -30.71 6.14
N SER A 194 11.30 -31.27 4.96
CA SER A 194 11.24 -32.72 4.76
C SER A 194 12.60 -33.40 4.94
N HIS A 195 13.70 -32.68 4.72
CA HIS A 195 15.06 -33.22 4.78
C HIS A 195 16.07 -32.25 5.45
N PRO A 196 15.87 -31.87 6.72
CA PRO A 196 16.53 -30.70 7.32
C PRO A 196 18.05 -30.88 7.48
N LYS A 197 18.53 -32.12 7.57
CA LYS A 197 19.96 -32.46 7.69
C LYS A 197 20.68 -32.60 6.34
N SER A 198 19.96 -32.58 5.22
CA SER A 198 20.55 -32.85 3.90
C SER A 198 20.98 -31.59 3.19
N LYS A 199 22.29 -31.42 2.98
CA LYS A 199 22.81 -30.31 2.15
C LYS A 199 22.42 -30.42 0.67
N LYS A 200 21.99 -31.60 0.20
CA LYS A 200 21.54 -31.85 -1.18
C LYS A 200 20.07 -31.46 -1.41
N HIS A 201 19.27 -31.36 -0.35
CA HIS A 201 17.85 -31.02 -0.41
C HIS A 201 17.67 -29.62 0.17
N ARG A 202 18.19 -28.63 -0.55
CA ARG A 202 18.07 -27.22 -0.24
C ARG A 202 17.46 -26.49 -1.44
N HIS A 203 16.63 -25.50 -1.18
CA HIS A 203 15.99 -24.68 -2.20
C HIS A 203 16.83 -23.44 -2.47
N ASN A 204 17.12 -23.16 -3.76
CA ASN A 204 17.87 -21.97 -4.17
C ASN A 204 16.96 -20.73 -4.18
N LEU A 205 16.88 -20.04 -3.05
CA LEU A 205 16.05 -18.84 -2.92
C LEU A 205 16.65 -17.64 -3.67
N GLU A 206 17.97 -17.56 -3.82
CA GLU A 206 18.66 -16.51 -4.60
C GLU A 206 18.21 -16.51 -6.07
N SER A 207 17.95 -17.69 -6.64
CA SER A 207 17.46 -17.83 -8.03
C SER A 207 16.00 -17.45 -8.23
N ILE A 208 15.21 -17.35 -7.15
CA ILE A 208 13.79 -16.99 -7.22
C ILE A 208 13.70 -15.48 -7.12
N GLN A 209 13.39 -14.86 -8.25
CA GLN A 209 13.21 -13.41 -8.38
C GLN A 209 11.73 -13.06 -8.51
N ILE A 210 11.36 -11.90 -7.98
CA ILE A 210 10.07 -11.26 -8.28
C ILE A 210 10.33 -10.30 -9.45
N PRO A 211 9.58 -10.42 -10.55
CA PRO A 211 9.70 -9.50 -11.69
C PRO A 211 9.60 -8.03 -11.26
N ASP A 212 10.48 -7.20 -11.83
CA ASP A 212 10.35 -5.75 -11.73
C ASP A 212 9.10 -5.27 -12.47
N VAL A 213 8.79 -3.97 -12.38
CA VAL A 213 7.58 -3.41 -13.02
C VAL A 213 7.55 -3.58 -14.55
N GLU A 214 8.69 -3.51 -15.24
CA GLU A 214 8.75 -3.63 -16.69
C GLU A 214 8.49 -5.09 -17.12
N GLU A 215 9.12 -6.04 -16.43
CA GLU A 215 8.90 -7.47 -16.62
C GLU A 215 7.47 -7.89 -16.24
N ALA A 216 6.94 -7.35 -15.14
CA ALA A 216 5.58 -7.64 -14.70
C ALA A 216 4.54 -7.18 -15.73
N PHE A 217 4.72 -6.02 -16.38
CA PHE A 217 3.81 -5.58 -17.44
C PHE A 217 3.99 -6.36 -18.75
N LYS A 218 5.18 -6.91 -19.04
CA LYS A 218 5.35 -7.88 -20.15
C LYS A 218 4.55 -9.16 -19.88
N ASP A 219 4.57 -9.65 -18.65
CA ASP A 219 3.79 -10.83 -18.23
C ASP A 219 2.29 -10.54 -18.30
N LEU A 220 1.83 -9.42 -17.74
CA LEU A 220 0.43 -9.00 -17.77
C LEU A 220 -0.06 -8.69 -19.19
N GLY A 221 0.81 -8.25 -20.10
CA GLY A 221 0.46 -8.03 -21.51
C GLY A 221 0.07 -9.30 -22.27
N ARG A 222 0.44 -10.48 -21.76
CA ARG A 222 0.04 -11.80 -22.30
C ARG A 222 -1.30 -12.30 -21.73
N PHE A 223 -1.86 -11.59 -20.75
CA PHE A 223 -3.12 -11.95 -20.12
C PHE A 223 -4.28 -11.22 -20.79
N ASP A 224 -5.25 -12.00 -21.31
CA ASP A 224 -6.53 -11.49 -21.79
C ASP A 224 -7.67 -11.93 -20.85
N PRO A 225 -8.26 -11.01 -20.06
CA PRO A 225 -9.38 -11.32 -19.18
C PRO A 225 -10.68 -11.68 -19.91
N ALA A 226 -10.78 -11.45 -21.23
CA ALA A 226 -11.91 -11.92 -22.04
C ALA A 226 -11.81 -13.40 -22.39
N GLN A 227 -10.59 -13.96 -22.43
CA GLN A 227 -10.33 -15.33 -22.85
C GLN A 227 -10.17 -16.30 -21.68
N ARG A 228 -9.60 -15.84 -20.56
CA ARG A 228 -9.36 -16.69 -19.39
C ARG A 228 -9.37 -15.93 -18.08
N VAL A 229 -9.40 -16.69 -16.98
CA VAL A 229 -9.14 -16.16 -15.65
C VAL A 229 -7.64 -15.95 -15.42
N SER A 230 -7.30 -15.00 -14.56
CA SER A 230 -5.92 -14.73 -14.16
C SER A 230 -5.30 -15.93 -13.44
N ALA A 231 -4.03 -16.21 -13.70
CA ALA A 231 -3.24 -17.22 -13.02
C ALA A 231 -2.74 -16.72 -11.65
N GLY A 232 -2.24 -17.63 -10.80
CA GLY A 232 -1.68 -17.28 -9.49
C GLY A 232 -0.58 -16.22 -9.57
N ARG A 233 0.35 -16.38 -10.53
CA ARG A 233 1.42 -15.43 -10.83
C ARG A 233 0.90 -14.04 -11.17
N GLU A 234 -0.07 -13.93 -12.07
CA GLU A 234 -0.63 -12.64 -12.51
C GLU A 234 -1.33 -11.92 -11.35
N ARG A 235 -2.07 -12.66 -10.51
CA ARG A 235 -2.75 -12.09 -9.35
C ARG A 235 -1.75 -11.52 -8.35
N VAL A 236 -0.74 -12.30 -7.95
CA VAL A 236 0.25 -11.84 -6.96
C VAL A 236 1.12 -10.70 -7.51
N LEU A 237 1.52 -10.76 -8.79
CA LEU A 237 2.22 -9.63 -9.45
C LEU A 237 1.38 -8.37 -9.39
N SER A 238 0.12 -8.46 -9.84
CA SER A 238 -0.75 -7.29 -9.90
C SER A 238 -1.01 -6.67 -8.52
N LYS A 239 -1.01 -7.49 -7.47
CA LYS A 239 -1.15 -7.05 -6.09
C LYS A 239 0.10 -6.28 -5.63
N ILE A 240 1.28 -6.90 -5.76
CA ILE A 240 2.57 -6.27 -5.43
C ILE A 240 2.71 -4.91 -6.11
N LEU A 241 2.41 -4.81 -7.41
CA LEU A 241 2.49 -3.56 -8.15
C LEU A 241 1.59 -2.45 -7.58
N ILE A 242 0.37 -2.80 -7.16
CA ILE A 242 -0.56 -1.83 -6.55
C ILE A 242 -0.09 -1.46 -5.13
N ASP A 243 0.41 -2.43 -4.37
CA ASP A 243 0.85 -2.22 -2.98
C ASP A 243 2.02 -1.28 -2.87
N CYS A 244 2.96 -1.30 -3.81
CA CYS A 244 4.07 -0.34 -3.84
C CYS A 244 3.57 1.12 -3.74
N PHE A 245 2.45 1.45 -4.39
CA PHE A 245 1.83 2.78 -4.29
C PHE A 245 1.01 2.96 -3.02
N GLN A 246 0.25 1.94 -2.61
CA GLN A 246 -0.67 2.05 -1.46
C GLN A 246 0.05 2.12 -0.13
N LEU A 247 1.12 1.35 0.08
CA LEU A 247 1.92 1.40 1.30
C LEU A 247 2.49 2.81 1.51
N ARG A 248 3.07 3.38 0.45
CA ARG A 248 3.66 4.74 0.49
C ARG A 248 2.64 5.85 0.53
N MET A 249 1.39 5.59 0.14
CA MET A 249 0.30 6.55 0.29
C MET A 249 0.01 6.84 1.77
N VAL A 250 0.13 5.86 2.67
CA VAL A 250 -0.10 6.05 4.12
C VAL A 250 0.96 6.96 4.73
N ASP A 251 2.22 6.74 4.36
CA ASP A 251 3.34 7.58 4.80
C ASP A 251 3.23 9.01 4.25
N LEU A 252 2.90 9.12 2.95
CA LEU A 252 2.64 10.41 2.30
C LEU A 252 1.51 11.17 3.00
N ALA A 253 0.41 10.49 3.31
CA ALA A 253 -0.70 11.03 4.07
C ALA A 253 -0.26 11.57 5.43
N ALA A 254 0.56 10.81 6.16
CA ALA A 254 1.08 11.21 7.46
C ALA A 254 1.98 12.46 7.35
N VAL A 255 2.89 12.50 6.38
CA VAL A 255 3.72 13.68 6.08
C VAL A 255 2.87 14.92 5.88
N LEU A 256 1.88 14.84 4.98
CA LEU A 256 1.03 15.98 4.64
C LEU A 256 0.15 16.39 5.83
N ARG A 257 -0.28 15.44 6.68
CA ARG A 257 -1.06 15.74 7.88
C ARG A 257 -0.27 16.44 8.97
N VAL A 258 1.00 16.07 9.14
CA VAL A 258 1.91 16.80 10.03
C VAL A 258 2.05 18.24 9.55
N ALA A 259 2.26 18.46 8.25
CA ALA A 259 2.35 19.80 7.68
C ALA A 259 1.06 20.61 7.90
N GLU A 260 -0.11 20.00 7.72
CA GLU A 260 -1.41 20.67 7.93
C GLU A 260 -1.62 21.03 9.40
N ALA A 261 -1.23 20.16 10.33
CA ALA A 261 -1.30 20.43 11.77
C ALA A 261 -0.38 21.61 12.17
N VAL A 262 0.82 21.69 11.60
CA VAL A 262 1.76 22.79 11.85
C VAL A 262 1.23 24.10 11.29
N LEU A 263 0.68 24.11 10.07
CA LEU A 263 0.11 25.33 9.47
C LEU A 263 -1.13 25.83 10.19
N ALA A 264 -1.91 24.94 10.78
CA ALA A 264 -3.09 25.33 11.55
C ALA A 264 -2.74 25.96 12.91
N ALA A 265 -1.50 25.80 13.37
CA ALA A 265 -1.06 26.35 14.65
C ALA A 265 -0.75 27.86 14.53
N PRO A 266 -1.00 28.67 15.58
CA PRO A 266 -0.63 30.07 15.57
C PRO A 266 0.85 30.26 15.30
N GLN A 267 1.21 31.29 14.51
CA GLN A 267 2.60 31.60 14.22
C GLN A 267 3.41 31.78 15.52
N GLY A 268 4.60 31.17 15.57
CA GLY A 268 5.48 31.21 16.74
C GLY A 268 5.10 30.23 17.86
N SER A 269 3.99 29.49 17.73
CA SER A 269 3.65 28.44 18.69
C SER A 269 4.56 27.23 18.55
N ARG A 270 4.83 26.56 19.68
CA ARG A 270 5.49 25.25 19.69
C ARG A 270 4.44 24.18 19.39
N VAL A 271 4.67 23.39 18.36
CA VAL A 271 3.75 22.30 17.95
C VAL A 271 4.39 20.96 18.29
N ALA A 272 3.68 20.15 19.09
CA ALA A 272 4.03 18.76 19.32
C ALA A 272 3.07 17.87 18.52
N VAL A 273 3.61 17.01 17.66
CA VAL A 273 2.82 16.01 16.93
C VAL A 273 3.22 14.63 17.41
N VAL A 274 2.27 13.88 17.96
CA VAL A 274 2.46 12.48 18.35
C VAL A 274 1.94 11.60 17.22
N PHE A 275 2.82 10.79 16.65
CA PHE A 275 2.50 9.89 15.55
C PHE A 275 2.59 8.43 16.03
N TYR A 276 1.48 7.71 15.90
CA TYR A 276 1.41 6.29 16.23
C TYR A 276 1.38 5.49 14.92
N ALA A 277 2.37 4.64 14.70
CA ALA A 277 2.46 3.78 13.53
C ALA A 277 3.35 2.56 13.78
N GLY A 278 3.30 1.58 12.87
CA GLY A 278 4.28 0.50 12.83
C GLY A 278 5.70 1.01 12.56
N GLY A 279 6.72 0.19 12.85
CA GLY A 279 8.14 0.56 12.77
C GLY A 279 8.53 1.19 11.43
N ASP A 280 8.18 0.54 10.33
CA ASP A 280 8.47 1.02 8.96
C ASP A 280 7.89 2.40 8.64
N HIS A 281 6.63 2.61 9.02
CA HIS A 281 5.94 3.89 8.82
C HIS A 281 6.56 4.99 9.69
N ALA A 282 6.92 4.66 10.94
CA ALA A 282 7.60 5.59 11.85
C ALA A 282 8.99 5.98 11.32
N LYS A 283 9.77 5.00 10.84
CA LYS A 283 11.08 5.22 10.21
C LYS A 283 10.96 6.11 8.96
N SER A 284 10.02 5.79 8.07
CA SER A 284 9.74 6.57 6.85
C SER A 284 9.43 8.03 7.16
N MET A 285 8.64 8.30 8.20
CA MET A 285 8.34 9.66 8.68
C MET A 285 9.58 10.38 9.22
N VAL A 286 10.38 9.70 10.04
CA VAL A 286 11.61 10.27 10.60
C VAL A 286 12.59 10.63 9.49
N ASP A 287 12.81 9.74 8.53
CA ASP A 287 13.74 9.94 7.43
C ASP A 287 13.31 11.11 6.53
N PHE A 288 12.00 11.24 6.27
CA PHE A 288 11.45 12.40 5.57
C PHE A 288 11.80 13.72 6.27
N TRP A 289 11.46 13.87 7.56
CA TRP A 289 11.67 15.15 8.24
C TRP A 289 13.16 15.45 8.48
N ARG A 290 13.99 14.42 8.74
CA ARG A 290 15.45 14.59 8.87
C ARG A 290 16.10 15.12 7.60
N ALA A 291 15.69 14.62 6.44
CA ALA A 291 16.18 15.14 5.15
C ALA A 291 15.87 16.63 4.94
N ARG A 292 14.95 17.20 5.72
CA ARG A 292 14.54 18.61 5.71
C ARG A 292 15.14 19.42 6.87
N GLY A 293 16.16 18.88 7.52
CA GLY A 293 16.90 19.57 8.58
C GLY A 293 16.28 19.44 9.98
N PHE A 294 15.21 18.67 10.15
CA PHE A 294 14.66 18.41 11.49
C PHE A 294 15.54 17.40 12.23
N GLY A 295 15.93 17.75 13.46
CA GLY A 295 16.72 16.89 14.34
C GLY A 295 15.92 16.36 15.52
N HIS A 296 16.56 15.50 16.30
CA HIS A 296 16.01 14.99 17.57
C HIS A 296 16.52 15.77 18.80
N GLY A 297 17.09 16.96 18.58
CA GLY A 297 17.65 17.78 19.65
C GLY A 297 16.58 18.14 20.68
N GLY A 298 16.89 17.93 21.97
CA GLY A 298 15.96 18.22 23.07
C GLY A 298 14.85 17.19 23.32
N LEU A 299 14.75 16.14 22.49
CA LEU A 299 13.74 15.09 22.68
C LEU A 299 14.29 13.90 23.49
N PRO A 300 13.58 13.43 24.53
CA PRO A 300 13.90 12.17 25.21
C PRO A 300 13.91 11.00 24.22
N GLN A 301 14.88 10.08 24.35
CA GLN A 301 15.01 8.89 23.51
C GLN A 301 14.95 9.21 21.99
N LYS A 302 15.46 10.38 21.59
CA LYS A 302 15.43 10.88 20.21
C LYS A 302 14.01 11.00 19.62
N GLY A 303 12.98 11.10 20.47
CA GLY A 303 11.58 11.20 20.09
C GLY A 303 10.91 9.87 19.75
N TYR A 304 11.58 8.73 19.92
CA TYR A 304 11.04 7.40 19.64
C TYR A 304 10.57 6.73 20.93
N VAL A 305 9.37 6.14 20.89
CA VAL A 305 8.76 5.39 21.99
C VAL A 305 8.22 4.08 21.41
N GLY A 306 8.77 2.96 21.87
CA GLY A 306 8.39 1.63 21.40
C GLY A 306 9.61 0.76 21.13
N LYS A 307 9.38 -0.30 20.37
CA LYS A 307 10.40 -1.22 19.86
C LYS A 307 10.02 -1.68 18.45
N GLU A 308 11.02 -1.99 17.65
CA GLU A 308 10.85 -2.41 16.26
C GLU A 308 10.30 -3.85 16.21
N ASP A 309 10.82 -4.75 17.06
CA ASP A 309 10.40 -6.15 17.08
C ASP A 309 9.58 -6.48 18.34
N TRP A 310 8.40 -7.06 18.14
CA TRP A 310 7.56 -7.64 19.19
C TRP A 310 7.55 -9.16 19.04
N ASP A 311 7.90 -9.90 20.10
CA ASP A 311 7.68 -11.34 20.13
C ASP A 311 6.17 -11.62 20.05
N ASP A 312 5.78 -12.71 19.40
CA ASP A 312 4.36 -13.05 19.16
C ASP A 312 3.53 -13.12 20.46
N ASP A 313 4.16 -13.52 21.56
CA ASP A 313 3.54 -13.66 22.87
C ASP A 313 3.62 -12.38 23.73
N GLU A 314 4.28 -11.32 23.24
CA GLU A 314 4.44 -10.10 24.00
C GLU A 314 3.21 -9.20 23.89
N PRO A 315 2.63 -8.73 25.01
CA PRO A 315 1.52 -7.80 24.96
C PRO A 315 1.98 -6.50 24.28
N ARG A 316 1.35 -6.15 23.15
CA ARG A 316 1.60 -4.94 22.34
C ARG A 316 1.14 -3.63 23.03
N ALA A 317 1.32 -3.53 24.33
CA ALA A 317 0.99 -2.36 25.12
C ALA A 317 2.18 -1.39 25.14
N LEU A 318 1.96 -0.19 24.59
CA LEU A 318 2.93 0.89 24.71
C LEU A 318 2.75 1.58 26.07
N SER A 319 3.73 1.43 26.96
CA SER A 319 3.83 2.29 28.13
C SER A 319 4.32 3.67 27.68
N LEU A 320 3.38 4.58 27.43
CA LEU A 320 3.71 5.93 26.99
C LEU A 320 4.42 6.68 28.13
N PRO A 321 5.57 7.32 27.84
CA PRO A 321 6.25 8.15 28.82
C PRO A 321 5.36 9.26 29.36
N ALA A 322 5.54 9.62 30.64
CA ALA A 322 4.74 10.64 31.30
C ALA A 322 4.72 11.99 30.57
N TYR A 323 5.75 12.32 29.78
CA TYR A 323 5.80 13.55 28.99
C TYR A 323 4.85 13.57 27.79
N LEU A 324 4.36 12.42 27.31
CA LEU A 324 3.29 12.36 26.31
C LEU A 324 1.90 12.59 26.94
N HIS A 325 1.80 12.47 28.26
CA HIS A 325 0.59 12.79 29.04
C HIS A 325 0.64 14.18 29.67
N ASP A 326 1.85 14.73 29.84
CA ASP A 326 2.13 16.04 30.42
C ASP A 326 3.10 16.80 29.51
N LEU A 327 2.53 17.59 28.60
CA LEU A 327 3.28 18.32 27.56
C LEU A 327 4.30 19.32 28.14
N ALA A 328 4.16 19.75 29.40
CA ALA A 328 5.15 20.59 30.06
C ALA A 328 6.49 19.86 30.26
N LYS A 329 6.47 18.53 30.31
CA LYS A 329 7.68 17.68 30.39
C LYS A 329 8.28 17.36 29.02
N LEU A 330 7.56 17.63 27.92
CA LEU A 330 8.00 17.35 26.56
C LEU A 330 9.01 18.41 26.07
N PHE A 331 8.97 19.60 26.66
CA PHE A 331 9.89 20.71 26.41
C PHE A 331 10.48 21.25 27.72
N PRO A 332 11.43 20.56 28.36
CA PRO A 332 12.01 20.99 29.64
C PRO A 332 12.91 22.25 29.56
N LEU A 333 12.79 23.07 28.49
CA LEU A 333 13.63 24.23 28.20
C LEU A 333 12.85 25.42 27.65
#